data_AF-A0A150FR32-F1
#
_entry.id   AF-A0A150FR32-F1
#
_cell.length_a   1.000
_cell.length_b   1.000
_cell.length_c   1.000
_cell.angle_alpha   90.00
_cell.angle_beta   90.00
_cell.angle_gamma   90.00
#
_symmetry.space_group_name_H-M   'P 1'
#
loop_
_entity.id
_entity.type
_entity.pdbx_description
1 polymer ?
#
loop_
_entity_poly.entity_id
_entity_poly.type
_entity_poly.pdbx_seq_one_letter_code
_entity_poly.pdbx_strand_id
1 'polypeptide(L)'
;MTKKALDDMGQKVKISGVGSTGSGRDLASVMVGADVVKNEITAHAVAALNFIPDVKTILEIGGQDSKIILIRNNVISDFAMNTVCAAGTGSFLDRQAARLGIPIEEFGKKALNSKTKVRIAGRCAVFAESDMIHKQQLGYSQEDIINGLCEALVRNYLNNLAKGKEILSPVVFQGGVAANVGIKKAFENALNCEIYVPEHYNVMGALGAALLAKKEVENTGKTNFLGFEIADSNFKVSGFECDHCPNVCEVVGIYKDDELSARWGDKCGKWKDLNVQYSF
;
A
#
# COMPACT_ATOMS: atom_id res chain seq x y z
N MET A 1 7.54 -13.38 0.60
CA MET A 1 8.98 -13.37 0.26
C MET A 1 9.19 -14.47 -0.77
N THR A 2 9.63 -14.17 -1.99
CA THR A 2 9.84 -15.20 -3.02
C THR A 2 11.14 -15.96 -2.77
N LYS A 3 11.17 -17.28 -3.04
CA LYS A 3 12.37 -18.15 -3.03
C LYS A 3 13.60 -17.46 -3.65
N LYS A 4 13.37 -16.72 -4.74
CA LYS A 4 14.34 -15.86 -5.44
C LYS A 4 15.07 -14.83 -4.56
N ALA A 5 14.38 -14.10 -3.67
CA ALA A 5 15.03 -13.08 -2.84
C ALA A 5 15.96 -13.72 -1.79
N LEU A 6 15.69 -14.96 -1.40
CA LEU A 6 16.50 -15.74 -0.47
C LEU A 6 17.68 -16.40 -1.18
N ASP A 7 17.47 -16.87 -2.41
CA ASP A 7 18.54 -17.35 -3.29
C ASP A 7 19.56 -16.24 -3.57
N ASP A 8 19.08 -15.01 -3.82
CA ASP A 8 19.93 -13.82 -4.06
C ASP A 8 20.72 -13.39 -2.81
N MET A 9 20.20 -13.62 -1.59
CA MET A 9 20.87 -13.26 -0.33
C MET A 9 21.84 -14.36 0.17
N GLY A 10 21.79 -15.56 -0.41
CA GLY A 10 22.54 -16.74 0.01
C GLY A 10 22.03 -17.36 1.31
N GLN A 11 22.11 -18.69 1.43
CA GLN A 11 21.60 -19.50 2.56
C GLN A 11 22.22 -19.21 3.95
N LYS A 12 22.93 -18.10 4.15
CA LYS A 12 23.63 -17.75 5.40
C LYS A 12 22.88 -16.71 6.26
N VAL A 13 21.68 -16.31 5.89
CA VAL A 13 20.92 -15.29 6.63
C VAL A 13 20.09 -15.96 7.73
N LYS A 14 20.38 -15.61 9.00
CA LYS A 14 19.53 -15.97 10.13
C LYS A 14 18.39 -14.97 10.24
N ILE A 15 17.15 -15.44 10.15
CA ILE A 15 15.96 -14.62 10.39
C ILE A 15 15.79 -14.45 11.90
N SER A 16 15.86 -13.20 12.36
CA SER A 16 15.74 -12.83 13.77
C SER A 16 14.37 -12.25 14.12
N GLY A 17 13.46 -12.16 13.16
CA GLY A 17 12.10 -11.69 13.37
C GLY A 17 11.34 -11.53 12.06
N VAL A 18 10.02 -11.73 12.10
CA VAL A 18 9.14 -11.68 10.93
C VAL A 18 7.88 -10.88 11.24
N GLY A 19 7.64 -9.83 10.45
CA GLY A 19 6.43 -9.04 10.49
C GLY A 19 5.59 -9.26 9.24
N SER A 20 4.27 -9.24 9.39
CA SER A 20 3.30 -9.33 8.29
C SER A 20 2.36 -8.13 8.29
N THR A 21 2.05 -7.61 7.10
CA THR A 21 1.16 -6.47 6.89
C THR A 21 0.46 -6.52 5.52
N GLY A 22 -0.38 -5.52 5.23
CA GLY A 22 -1.22 -5.48 4.04
C GLY A 22 -2.52 -6.29 4.18
N SER A 23 -3.21 -6.46 3.05
CA SER A 23 -4.48 -7.19 2.95
C SER A 23 -4.34 -8.69 3.20
N GLY A 24 -3.22 -9.30 2.77
CA GLY A 24 -2.93 -10.72 2.95
C GLY A 24 -2.18 -11.08 4.24
N ARG A 25 -2.06 -10.16 5.20
CA ARG A 25 -1.19 -10.33 6.39
C ARG A 25 -1.50 -11.55 7.24
N ASP A 26 -2.78 -11.90 7.39
CA ASP A 26 -3.22 -12.99 8.26
C ASP A 26 -2.91 -14.36 7.63
N LEU A 27 -3.05 -14.49 6.31
CA LEU A 27 -2.56 -15.65 5.58
C LEU A 27 -1.02 -15.73 5.66
N ALA A 28 -0.36 -14.61 5.38
CA ALA A 28 1.10 -14.56 5.38
C ALA A 28 1.68 -14.92 6.76
N SER A 29 1.06 -14.46 7.86
CA SER A 29 1.52 -14.74 9.22
C SER A 29 1.47 -16.21 9.56
N VAL A 30 0.38 -16.90 9.18
CA VAL A 30 0.19 -18.33 9.38
C VAL A 30 1.21 -19.12 8.58
N MET A 31 1.46 -18.72 7.33
CA MET A 31 2.42 -19.41 6.48
C MET A 31 3.85 -19.29 7.00
N VAL A 32 4.29 -18.10 7.44
CA VAL A 32 5.71 -17.89 7.79
C VAL A 32 6.00 -18.02 9.29
N GLY A 33 4.98 -18.05 10.14
CA GLY A 33 5.13 -17.88 11.58
C GLY A 33 5.56 -16.46 11.93
N ALA A 34 4.74 -15.46 11.59
CA ALA A 34 5.07 -14.08 11.90
C ALA A 34 5.05 -13.81 13.42
N ASP A 35 6.05 -13.08 13.90
CA ASP A 35 6.11 -12.55 15.26
C ASP A 35 5.10 -11.43 15.47
N VAL A 36 4.84 -10.67 14.40
CA VAL A 36 3.95 -9.52 14.44
C VAL A 36 3.03 -9.52 13.21
N VAL A 37 1.74 -9.34 13.47
CA VAL A 37 0.71 -9.11 12.45
C VAL A 37 0.11 -7.74 12.68
N LYS A 38 0.33 -6.81 11.75
CA LYS A 38 -0.16 -5.42 11.89
C LYS A 38 -0.78 -4.92 10.61
N ASN A 39 -1.81 -4.09 10.75
CA ASN A 39 -2.41 -3.43 9.60
C ASN A 39 -1.40 -2.50 8.92
N GLU A 40 -1.67 -2.20 7.66
CA GLU A 40 -0.80 -1.38 6.80
C GLU A 40 -0.71 0.08 7.27
N ILE A 41 -1.75 0.63 7.91
CA ILE A 41 -1.74 2.00 8.44
C ILE A 41 -0.62 2.14 9.48
N THR A 42 -0.60 1.23 10.46
CA THR A 42 0.43 1.20 11.51
C THR A 42 1.81 0.93 10.91
N ALA A 43 1.93 -0.04 10.00
CA ALA A 43 3.22 -0.37 9.39
C ALA A 43 3.80 0.83 8.61
N HIS A 44 3.01 1.46 7.74
CA HIS A 44 3.42 2.65 7.00
C HIS A 44 3.78 3.82 7.93
N ALA A 45 3.02 4.05 9.01
CA ALA A 45 3.32 5.09 9.99
C ALA A 45 4.65 4.87 10.69
N VAL A 46 4.93 3.64 11.14
CA VAL A 46 6.20 3.27 11.79
C VAL A 46 7.38 3.48 10.85
N ALA A 47 7.26 3.06 9.58
CA ALA A 47 8.30 3.26 8.59
C ALA A 47 8.54 4.75 8.30
N ALA A 48 7.48 5.54 8.16
CA ALA A 48 7.59 6.97 7.91
C ALA A 48 8.19 7.74 9.10
N LEU A 49 7.82 7.39 10.34
CA LEU A 49 8.42 7.94 11.56
C LEU A 49 9.89 7.54 11.73
N ASN A 50 10.27 6.36 11.27
CA ASN A 50 11.67 5.96 11.26
C ASN A 50 12.49 6.74 10.22
N PHE A 51 11.89 7.09 9.08
CA PHE A 51 12.51 7.89 8.03
C PHE A 51 12.59 9.39 8.37
N ILE A 52 11.48 9.99 8.83
CA ILE A 52 11.39 11.37 9.31
C ILE A 52 10.73 11.36 10.69
N PRO A 53 11.50 11.52 11.79
CA PRO A 53 11.00 11.41 13.16
C PRO A 53 9.83 12.33 13.53
N ASP A 54 9.67 13.47 12.84
CA ASP A 54 8.59 14.43 13.08
C ASP A 54 7.60 14.55 11.92
N VAL A 55 7.47 13.51 11.08
CA VAL A 55 6.49 13.49 9.98
C VAL A 55 5.09 13.79 10.50
N LYS A 56 4.35 14.66 9.81
CA LYS A 56 2.97 15.05 10.20
C LYS A 56 1.92 14.49 9.26
N THR A 57 2.27 14.26 8.00
CA THR A 57 1.36 13.70 7.00
C THR A 57 2.07 12.67 6.15
N ILE A 58 1.40 11.55 5.93
CA ILE A 58 1.86 10.51 5.04
C ILE A 58 0.83 10.37 3.93
N LEU A 59 1.30 10.52 2.69
CA LEU A 59 0.58 10.24 1.47
C LEU A 59 1.09 8.89 0.96
N GLU A 60 0.20 7.93 0.76
CA GLU A 60 0.54 6.61 0.23
C GLU A 60 -0.36 6.33 -0.97
N ILE A 61 0.24 6.01 -2.10
CA ILE A 61 -0.50 5.64 -3.30
C ILE A 61 0.13 4.36 -3.88
N GLY A 62 -0.59 3.26 -3.68
CA GLY A 62 -0.29 1.96 -4.24
C GLY A 62 -0.87 1.78 -5.64
N GLY A 63 -0.84 0.53 -6.13
CA GLY A 63 -1.40 0.18 -7.43
C GLY A 63 -2.93 0.20 -7.45
N GLN A 64 -3.57 -0.24 -6.36
CA GLN A 64 -5.02 -0.49 -6.29
C GLN A 64 -5.74 0.34 -5.23
N ASP A 65 -5.01 0.92 -4.29
CA ASP A 65 -5.56 1.74 -3.23
C ASP A 65 -4.66 2.96 -2.96
N SER A 66 -5.18 3.87 -2.14
CA SER A 66 -4.42 5.01 -1.65
C SER A 66 -4.87 5.42 -0.27
N LYS A 67 -3.94 5.99 0.52
CA LYS A 67 -4.11 6.26 1.94
C LYS A 67 -3.50 7.60 2.32
N ILE A 68 -4.21 8.34 3.16
CA ILE A 68 -3.65 9.46 3.91
C ILE A 68 -3.60 9.09 5.38
N ILE A 69 -2.46 9.35 6.03
CA ILE A 69 -2.27 9.10 7.47
C ILE A 69 -1.75 10.38 8.10
N LEU A 70 -2.46 10.88 9.12
CA LEU A 70 -2.08 12.07 9.85
C LEU A 70 -1.42 11.69 11.16
N ILE A 71 -0.23 12.21 11.38
CA ILE A 71 0.54 12.00 12.59
C ILE A 71 0.56 13.28 13.41
N ARG A 72 0.27 13.18 14.71
CA ARG A 72 0.39 14.26 15.68
C ARG A 72 1.04 13.69 16.93
N ASN A 73 2.04 14.36 17.48
CA ASN A 73 2.80 13.87 18.64
C ASN A 73 3.30 12.41 18.47
N ASN A 74 3.78 12.08 17.26
CA ASN A 74 4.26 10.75 16.86
C ASN A 74 3.24 9.60 16.99
N VAL A 75 1.95 9.93 17.06
CA VAL A 75 0.85 8.96 17.02
C VAL A 75 -0.07 9.22 15.84
N ILE A 76 -0.70 8.15 15.33
CA ILE A 76 -1.72 8.27 14.29
C ILE A 76 -2.94 8.96 14.89
N SER A 77 -3.24 10.15 14.38
CA SER A 77 -4.38 10.97 14.81
C SER A 77 -5.63 10.73 13.97
N ASP A 78 -5.45 10.47 12.68
CA ASP A 78 -6.52 10.25 11.71
C ASP A 78 -5.94 9.53 10.48
N PHE A 79 -6.77 8.80 9.75
CA PHE A 79 -6.42 8.22 8.47
C PHE A 79 -7.65 8.09 7.58
N ALA A 80 -7.44 8.00 6.27
CA ALA A 80 -8.47 7.56 5.33
C ALA A 80 -7.84 6.73 4.22
N MET A 81 -8.65 5.82 3.66
CA MET A 81 -8.23 4.92 2.60
C MET A 81 -9.30 4.86 1.49
N ASN A 82 -8.85 4.83 0.24
CA ASN A 82 -9.70 4.57 -0.92
C ASN A 82 -9.32 3.21 -1.53
N THR A 83 -10.23 2.24 -1.44
CA THR A 83 -10.10 0.90 -2.03
C THR A 83 -11.07 0.64 -3.19
N VAL A 84 -12.00 1.56 -3.45
CA VAL A 84 -13.11 1.34 -4.37
C VAL A 84 -12.83 1.95 -5.75
N CYS A 85 -12.20 3.12 -5.78
CA CYS A 85 -12.03 3.88 -7.01
C CYS A 85 -10.59 3.85 -7.51
N ALA A 86 -10.40 3.43 -8.76
CA ALA A 86 -9.10 3.49 -9.42
C ALA A 86 -8.59 4.92 -9.62
N ALA A 87 -9.50 5.91 -9.77
CA ALA A 87 -9.12 7.31 -9.95
C ALA A 87 -8.55 7.85 -8.63
N GLY A 88 -7.22 7.84 -8.51
CA GLY A 88 -6.50 8.10 -7.27
C GLY A 88 -5.46 7.04 -6.89
N THR A 89 -5.19 6.08 -7.78
CA THR A 89 -4.26 4.95 -7.57
C THR A 89 -3.29 4.80 -8.76
N GLY A 90 -2.27 3.96 -8.65
CA GLY A 90 -1.34 3.66 -9.74
C GLY A 90 -2.01 3.10 -10.99
N SER A 91 -3.04 2.25 -10.82
CA SER A 91 -3.78 1.67 -11.94
C SER A 91 -4.44 2.72 -12.86
N PHE A 92 -4.75 3.90 -12.34
CA PHE A 92 -5.20 5.02 -13.19
C PHE A 92 -4.10 5.44 -14.15
N LEU A 93 -2.88 5.65 -13.65
CA LEU A 93 -1.73 6.08 -14.46
C LEU A 93 -1.32 5.01 -15.45
N ASP A 94 -1.30 3.73 -15.04
CA ASP A 94 -0.97 2.61 -15.92
C ASP A 94 -1.87 2.58 -17.17
N ARG A 95 -3.18 2.77 -16.96
CA ARG A 95 -4.16 2.80 -18.07
C ARG A 95 -3.94 3.98 -19.00
N GLN A 96 -3.61 5.16 -18.46
CA GLN A 96 -3.33 6.33 -19.29
C GLN A 96 -2.01 6.20 -20.03
N ALA A 97 -0.97 5.68 -19.38
CA ALA A 97 0.34 5.44 -19.97
C ALA A 97 0.23 4.46 -21.16
N ALA A 98 -0.46 3.33 -20.97
CA ALA A 98 -0.72 2.36 -22.02
C ALA A 98 -1.46 2.99 -23.22
N ARG A 99 -2.45 3.85 -22.96
CA ARG A 99 -3.22 4.53 -24.02
C ARG A 99 -2.41 5.57 -24.78
N LEU A 100 -1.50 6.26 -24.10
CA LEU A 100 -0.56 7.19 -24.71
C LEU A 100 0.62 6.49 -25.41
N GLY A 101 0.73 5.15 -25.28
CA GLY A 101 1.80 4.38 -25.88
C GLY A 101 3.16 4.63 -25.25
N ILE A 102 3.21 4.96 -23.96
CA ILE A 102 4.46 5.23 -23.24
C ILE A 102 4.64 4.28 -22.04
N PRO A 103 5.89 3.94 -21.67
CA PRO A 103 6.17 3.25 -20.42
C PRO A 103 5.78 4.09 -19.20
N ILE A 104 5.25 3.46 -18.15
CA ILE A 104 4.83 4.15 -16.92
C ILE A 104 6.02 4.81 -16.21
N GLU A 105 7.21 4.22 -16.34
CA GLU A 105 8.47 4.69 -15.79
C GLU A 105 8.91 6.04 -16.39
N GLU A 106 8.49 6.34 -17.62
CA GLU A 106 8.78 7.62 -18.30
C GLU A 106 7.73 8.70 -18.01
N PHE A 107 6.54 8.29 -17.55
CA PHE A 107 5.37 9.16 -17.39
C PHE A 107 5.68 10.41 -16.57
N GLY A 108 6.31 10.23 -15.40
CA GLY A 108 6.65 11.34 -14.51
C GLY A 108 7.65 12.32 -15.13
N LYS A 109 8.68 11.82 -15.82
CA LYS A 109 9.69 12.67 -16.47
C LYS A 109 9.09 13.48 -17.61
N LYS A 110 8.23 12.88 -18.42
CA LYS A 110 7.48 13.57 -19.49
C LYS A 110 6.57 14.66 -18.91
N ALA A 111 5.91 14.41 -17.78
CA ALA A 111 5.08 15.41 -17.10
C ALA A 111 5.84 16.70 -16.74
N LEU A 112 7.13 16.59 -16.42
CA LEU A 112 7.97 17.74 -16.05
C LEU A 112 8.38 18.61 -17.25
N ASN A 113 8.28 18.08 -18.47
CA ASN A 113 8.60 18.81 -19.70
C ASN A 113 7.41 19.59 -20.27
N SER A 114 6.26 19.55 -19.59
CA SER A 114 5.08 20.34 -19.97
C SER A 114 5.41 21.84 -19.99
N LYS A 115 4.92 22.52 -21.03
CA LYS A 115 5.08 23.97 -21.22
C LYS A 115 3.77 24.72 -21.05
N THR A 116 2.65 24.00 -21.19
CA THR A 116 1.31 24.56 -21.15
C THR A 116 0.47 23.78 -20.16
N LYS A 117 -0.19 24.50 -19.25
CA LYS A 117 -1.09 23.87 -18.29
C LYS A 117 -2.34 23.35 -19.00
N VAL A 118 -2.59 22.05 -18.87
CA VAL A 118 -3.79 21.39 -19.40
C VAL A 118 -4.59 20.82 -18.25
N ARG A 119 -5.86 21.22 -18.15
CA ARG A 119 -6.77 20.65 -17.15
C ARG A 119 -7.42 19.39 -17.72
N ILE A 120 -7.20 18.26 -17.06
CA ILE A 120 -7.87 16.99 -17.33
C ILE A 120 -8.92 16.67 -16.25
N ALA A 121 -10.09 16.18 -16.65
CA ALA A 121 -11.11 15.65 -15.76
C ALA A 121 -10.62 14.36 -15.08
N GLY A 122 -10.29 14.42 -13.78
CA GLY A 122 -9.72 13.30 -13.01
C GLY A 122 -10.68 12.52 -12.12
N ARG A 123 -12.00 12.60 -12.32
CA ARG A 123 -12.97 11.96 -11.41
C ARG A 123 -13.06 10.45 -11.60
N CYS A 124 -12.91 9.98 -12.85
CA CYS A 124 -12.98 8.59 -13.26
C CYS A 124 -11.97 8.36 -14.38
N ALA A 125 -11.35 7.17 -14.43
CA ALA A 125 -10.42 6.81 -15.50
C ALA A 125 -11.06 6.93 -16.90
N VAL A 126 -12.34 6.57 -17.04
CA VAL A 126 -13.09 6.64 -18.31
C VAL A 126 -13.29 8.07 -18.79
N PHE A 127 -13.62 8.99 -17.87
CA PHE A 127 -13.77 10.40 -18.23
C PHE A 127 -12.43 11.09 -18.47
N ALA A 128 -11.39 10.70 -17.74
CA ALA A 128 -10.02 11.16 -17.99
C ALA A 128 -9.56 10.77 -19.39
N GLU A 129 -9.89 9.55 -19.85
CA GLU A 129 -9.59 9.09 -21.20
C GLU A 129 -10.30 9.95 -22.26
N SER A 130 -11.60 10.20 -22.09
CA SER A 130 -12.37 10.99 -23.06
C SER A 130 -11.84 12.44 -23.16
N ASP A 131 -11.53 13.06 -22.02
CA ASP A 131 -10.98 14.41 -21.98
C ASP A 131 -9.55 14.46 -22.55
N MET A 132 -8.73 13.44 -22.27
CA MET A 132 -7.40 13.30 -22.85
C MET A 132 -7.44 13.28 -24.38
N ILE A 133 -8.31 12.45 -24.98
CA ILE A 133 -8.48 12.37 -26.44
C ILE A 133 -8.91 13.73 -26.99
N HIS A 134 -9.83 14.41 -26.31
CA HIS A 134 -10.25 15.75 -26.70
C HIS A 134 -9.09 16.75 -26.65
N LYS A 135 -8.22 16.70 -25.63
CA LYS A 135 -7.02 17.56 -25.57
C LYS A 135 -6.01 17.25 -26.68
N GLN A 136 -5.86 15.99 -27.08
CA GLN A 136 -5.03 15.64 -28.25
C GLN A 136 -5.58 16.27 -29.53
N GLN A 137 -6.90 16.23 -29.73
CA GLN A 137 -7.55 16.85 -30.90
C GLN A 137 -7.41 18.37 -30.94
N LEU A 138 -7.30 19.02 -29.77
CA LEU A 138 -7.01 20.46 -29.67
C LEU A 138 -5.53 20.80 -29.90
N GLY A 139 -4.66 19.80 -30.13
CA GLY A 139 -3.24 20.01 -30.43
C GLY A 139 -2.33 20.18 -29.22
N TYR A 140 -2.80 19.83 -28.00
CA TYR A 140 -1.92 19.83 -26.83
C TYR A 140 -0.85 18.74 -26.95
N SER A 141 0.36 19.05 -26.50
CA SER A 141 1.46 18.09 -26.49
C SER A 141 1.18 16.93 -25.52
N GLN A 142 1.86 15.80 -25.73
CA GLN A 142 1.73 14.65 -24.86
C GLN A 142 2.20 14.99 -23.44
N GLU A 143 3.29 15.76 -23.31
CA GLU A 143 3.85 16.23 -22.04
C GLU A 143 2.84 17.07 -21.25
N ASP A 144 2.14 17.99 -21.92
CA ASP A 144 1.11 18.84 -21.29
C ASP A 144 -0.07 18.01 -20.77
N ILE A 145 -0.51 17.03 -21.55
CA ILE A 145 -1.59 16.12 -21.17
C ILE A 145 -1.19 15.25 -19.97
N ILE A 146 0.01 14.68 -19.99
CA ILE A 146 0.57 13.86 -18.90
C ILE A 146 0.67 14.69 -17.61
N ASN A 147 1.14 15.94 -17.70
CA ASN A 147 1.14 16.86 -16.57
C ASN A 147 -0.28 17.08 -16.01
N GLY A 148 -1.24 17.34 -16.91
CA GLY A 148 -2.65 17.48 -16.56
C GLY A 148 -3.24 16.24 -15.88
N LEU A 149 -2.81 15.03 -16.27
CA LEU A 149 -3.17 13.76 -15.63
C LEU A 149 -2.59 13.62 -14.22
N CYS A 150 -1.33 14.02 -14.02
CA CYS A 150 -0.71 14.06 -12.68
C CYS A 150 -1.48 15.01 -11.74
N GLU A 151 -1.76 16.23 -12.20
CA GLU A 151 -2.57 17.20 -11.44
C GLU A 151 -3.99 16.68 -11.18
N ALA A 152 -4.57 15.95 -12.14
CA ALA A 152 -5.91 15.39 -12.01
C ALA A 152 -5.98 14.30 -10.94
N LEU A 153 -4.97 13.43 -10.86
CA LEU A 153 -4.86 12.41 -9.82
C LEU A 153 -4.70 13.05 -8.44
N VAL A 154 -3.75 13.97 -8.28
CA VAL A 154 -3.52 14.67 -7.00
C VAL A 154 -4.76 15.44 -6.55
N ARG A 155 -5.41 16.16 -7.46
CA ARG A 155 -6.66 16.87 -7.15
C ARG A 155 -7.77 15.92 -6.72
N ASN A 156 -7.89 14.76 -7.35
CA ASN A 156 -8.87 13.75 -6.94
C ASN A 156 -8.54 13.23 -5.53
N TYR A 157 -7.30 12.84 -5.30
CA TYR A 157 -6.81 12.36 -4.01
C TYR A 157 -7.13 13.36 -2.89
N LEU A 158 -6.80 14.64 -3.08
CA LEU A 158 -7.04 15.67 -2.07
C LEU A 158 -8.53 15.94 -1.83
N ASN A 159 -9.34 15.98 -2.89
CA ASN A 159 -10.77 16.29 -2.79
C ASN A 159 -11.62 15.17 -2.21
N ASN A 160 -11.18 13.92 -2.36
CA ASN A 160 -11.95 12.76 -1.92
C ASN A 160 -11.38 12.17 -0.63
N LEU A 161 -10.07 11.95 -0.59
CA LEU A 161 -9.42 11.23 0.49
C LEU A 161 -8.95 12.15 1.61
N ALA A 162 -8.35 13.29 1.25
CA ALA A 162 -7.87 14.28 2.22
C ALA A 162 -8.92 15.34 2.61
N LYS A 163 -10.18 15.17 2.18
CA LYS A 163 -11.23 16.18 2.38
C LYS A 163 -11.46 16.43 3.88
N GLY A 164 -11.34 17.69 4.28
CA GLY A 164 -11.54 18.11 5.67
C GLY A 164 -10.39 17.71 6.62
N LYS A 165 -9.30 17.13 6.09
CA LYS A 165 -8.12 16.76 6.87
C LYS A 165 -7.09 17.88 6.82
N GLU A 166 -6.46 18.13 7.97
CA GLU A 166 -5.37 19.11 8.07
C GLU A 166 -4.04 18.45 7.65
N ILE A 167 -3.55 18.83 6.47
CA ILE A 167 -2.24 18.39 5.95
C ILE A 167 -1.17 19.34 6.47
N LEU A 168 -0.27 18.82 7.31
CA LEU A 168 0.88 19.56 7.84
C LEU A 168 2.19 18.96 7.34
N SER A 169 3.22 19.80 7.22
CA SER A 169 4.59 19.38 6.92
C SER A 169 5.34 19.02 8.21
N PRO A 170 6.34 18.12 8.16
CA PRO A 170 6.84 17.39 6.99
C PRO A 170 5.84 16.38 6.40
N VAL A 171 5.77 16.33 5.07
CA VAL A 171 4.90 15.40 4.32
C VAL A 171 5.76 14.32 3.65
N VAL A 172 5.48 13.05 3.93
CA VAL A 172 6.12 11.90 3.27
C VAL A 172 5.19 11.35 2.20
N PHE A 173 5.69 11.13 0.99
CA PHE A 173 5.01 10.43 -0.09
C PHE A 173 5.67 9.08 -0.38
N GLN A 174 4.89 8.02 -0.31
CA GLN A 174 5.33 6.63 -0.43
C GLN A 174 4.31 5.78 -1.22
N GLY A 175 4.60 4.49 -1.39
CA GLY A 175 3.86 3.61 -2.28
C GLY A 175 4.42 3.62 -3.70
N GLY A 176 3.99 2.69 -4.55
CA GLY A 176 4.56 2.51 -5.89
C GLY A 176 4.52 3.77 -6.77
N VAL A 177 3.47 4.60 -6.62
CA VAL A 177 3.33 5.84 -7.40
C VAL A 177 4.31 6.93 -6.98
N ALA A 178 4.97 6.81 -5.81
CA ALA A 178 6.00 7.74 -5.39
C ALA A 178 7.25 7.74 -6.30
N ALA A 179 7.42 6.69 -7.12
CA ALA A 179 8.40 6.67 -8.22
C ALA A 179 8.16 7.77 -9.26
N ASN A 180 6.91 8.22 -9.41
CA ASN A 180 6.51 9.18 -10.42
C ASN A 180 6.80 10.61 -9.95
N VAL A 181 7.91 11.16 -10.43
CA VAL A 181 8.35 12.53 -10.13
C VAL A 181 7.34 13.62 -10.54
N GLY A 182 6.49 13.34 -11.53
CA GLY A 182 5.40 14.25 -11.93
C GLY A 182 4.29 14.32 -10.88
N ILE A 183 3.97 13.20 -10.22
CA ILE A 183 3.01 13.16 -9.11
C ILE A 183 3.58 13.84 -7.87
N LYS A 184 4.86 13.60 -7.53
CA LYS A 184 5.55 14.35 -6.47
C LYS A 184 5.42 15.86 -6.71
N LYS A 185 5.75 16.31 -7.93
CA LYS A 185 5.66 17.73 -8.28
C LYS A 185 4.23 18.28 -8.22
N ALA A 186 3.25 17.48 -8.65
CA ALA A 186 1.84 17.85 -8.55
C ALA A 186 1.38 18.00 -7.08
N PHE A 187 1.83 17.14 -6.17
CA PHE A 187 1.58 17.31 -4.73
C PHE A 187 2.25 18.55 -4.16
N GLU A 188 3.53 18.79 -4.48
CA GLU A 188 4.24 20.01 -4.04
C GLU A 188 3.50 21.27 -4.49
N ASN A 189 3.06 21.32 -5.75
CA ASN A 189 2.32 22.46 -6.29
C ASN A 189 0.94 22.62 -5.62
N ALA A 190 0.24 21.52 -5.33
CA ALA A 190 -1.09 21.56 -4.74
C ALA A 190 -1.09 21.91 -3.24
N LEU A 191 -0.05 21.47 -2.51
CA LEU A 191 0.08 21.67 -1.06
C LEU A 191 0.96 22.86 -0.69
N ASN A 192 1.70 23.41 -1.67
CA ASN A 192 2.66 24.50 -1.47
C ASN A 192 3.69 24.18 -0.38
N CYS A 193 4.18 22.93 -0.35
CA CYS A 193 5.20 22.47 0.56
C CYS A 193 6.11 21.42 -0.08
N GLU A 194 7.27 21.17 0.53
CA GLU A 194 8.17 20.10 0.12
C GLU A 194 7.57 18.73 0.45
N ILE A 195 7.69 17.79 -0.50
CA ILE A 195 7.26 16.41 -0.35
C ILE A 195 8.49 15.51 -0.31
N TYR A 196 8.66 14.76 0.77
CA TYR A 196 9.78 13.84 0.94
C TYR A 196 9.41 12.45 0.42
N VAL A 197 10.25 11.86 -0.43
CA VAL A 197 10.07 10.49 -0.93
C VAL A 197 11.21 9.63 -0.38
N PRO A 198 10.93 8.58 0.42
CA PRO A 198 11.96 7.66 0.91
C PRO A 198 12.63 6.92 -0.25
N GLU A 199 13.91 6.55 -0.10
CA GLU A 199 14.63 5.76 -1.12
C GLU A 199 13.90 4.44 -1.45
N HIS A 200 13.37 3.77 -0.43
CA HIS A 200 12.64 2.51 -0.55
C HIS A 200 11.12 2.69 -0.46
N TYR A 201 10.61 3.74 -1.11
CA TYR A 201 9.19 4.16 -1.08
C TYR A 201 8.18 3.02 -1.35
N ASN A 202 8.55 2.02 -2.15
CA ASN A 202 7.68 0.92 -2.59
C ASN A 202 7.56 -0.23 -1.58
N VAL A 203 8.39 -0.26 -0.53
CA VAL A 203 8.42 -1.34 0.48
C VAL A 203 8.25 -0.82 1.90
N MET A 204 7.81 0.43 2.08
CA MET A 204 7.67 1.06 3.38
C MET A 204 6.75 0.29 4.36
N GLY A 205 5.66 -0.32 3.87
CA GLY A 205 4.83 -1.18 4.71
C GLY A 205 5.59 -2.38 5.25
N ALA A 206 6.39 -3.05 4.41
CA ALA A 206 7.23 -4.18 4.82
C ALA A 206 8.33 -3.73 5.81
N LEU A 207 8.95 -2.58 5.57
CA LEU A 207 9.93 -1.99 6.48
C LEU A 207 9.32 -1.74 7.87
N GLY A 208 8.12 -1.15 7.93
CA GLY A 208 7.42 -0.91 9.19
C GLY A 208 7.07 -2.20 9.93
N ALA A 209 6.60 -3.23 9.21
CA ALA A 209 6.35 -4.54 9.79
C ALA A 209 7.62 -5.18 10.35
N ALA A 210 8.75 -5.06 9.65
CA ALA A 210 10.05 -5.57 10.12
C ALA A 210 10.55 -4.82 11.36
N LEU A 211 10.40 -3.50 11.43
CA LEU A 211 10.74 -2.70 12.61
C LEU A 211 9.91 -3.10 13.84
N LEU A 212 8.61 -3.36 13.64
CA LEU A 212 7.73 -3.84 14.70
C LEU A 212 8.11 -5.25 15.16
N ALA A 213 8.40 -6.16 14.22
CA ALA A 213 8.84 -7.51 14.53
C ALA A 213 10.16 -7.53 15.30
N LYS A 214 11.12 -6.67 14.93
CA LYS A 214 12.37 -6.51 15.67
C LYS A 214 12.10 -6.16 17.15
N LYS A 215 11.24 -5.17 17.40
CA LYS A 215 10.86 -4.76 18.76
C LYS A 215 10.14 -5.87 19.53
N GLU A 216 9.30 -6.64 18.86
CA GLU A 216 8.60 -7.78 19.48
C GLU A 216 9.57 -8.89 19.89
N VAL A 217 10.51 -9.25 19.03
CA VAL A 217 11.51 -10.28 19.34
C VAL A 217 12.49 -9.81 20.41
N GLU A 218 12.81 -8.51 20.49
CA GLU A 218 13.57 -7.94 21.61
C GLU A 218 12.86 -8.16 22.97
N ASN A 219 11.52 -8.15 22.99
CA ASN A 219 10.74 -8.39 24.21
C ASN A 219 10.56 -9.88 24.53
N THR A 220 10.31 -10.71 23.51
CA THR A 220 9.99 -12.14 23.69
C THR A 220 11.23 -13.04 23.71
N GLY A 221 12.36 -12.55 23.19
CA GLY A 221 13.65 -13.25 23.16
C GLY A 221 13.78 -14.34 22.09
N LYS A 222 12.73 -14.60 21.30
CA LYS A 222 12.75 -15.61 20.22
C LYS A 222 11.79 -15.25 19.10
N THR A 223 12.05 -15.75 17.90
CA THR A 223 11.13 -15.64 16.75
C THR A 223 10.27 -16.90 16.61
N ASN A 224 9.04 -16.72 16.13
CA ASN A 224 8.09 -17.75 15.72
C ASN A 224 8.31 -18.20 14.27
N PHE A 225 9.32 -17.67 13.57
CA PHE A 225 9.60 -18.01 12.19
C PHE A 225 9.74 -19.53 12.02
N LEU A 226 8.92 -20.10 11.13
CA LEU A 226 8.83 -21.55 10.94
C LEU A 226 10.01 -22.14 10.15
N GLY A 227 10.94 -21.31 9.70
CA GLY A 227 12.06 -21.73 8.86
C GLY A 227 11.72 -21.71 7.37
N PHE A 228 12.75 -21.88 6.54
CA PHE A 228 12.63 -21.79 5.08
C PHE A 228 11.98 -23.02 4.44
N GLU A 229 11.95 -24.16 5.14
CA GLU A 229 11.33 -25.41 4.65
C GLU A 229 9.82 -25.26 4.42
N ILE A 230 9.20 -24.21 4.98
CA ILE A 230 7.79 -23.91 4.69
C ILE A 230 7.53 -23.64 3.20
N ALA A 231 8.55 -23.23 2.44
CA ALA A 231 8.43 -23.04 0.99
C ALA A 231 8.14 -24.35 0.24
N ASP A 232 8.43 -25.50 0.86
CA ASP A 232 8.21 -26.83 0.29
C ASP A 232 6.96 -27.51 0.88
N SER A 233 6.26 -26.88 1.83
CA SER A 233 5.01 -27.40 2.42
C SER A 233 3.81 -27.21 1.49
N ASN A 234 2.84 -28.13 1.54
CA ASN A 234 1.64 -28.04 0.69
C ASN A 234 0.51 -27.32 1.44
N PHE A 235 0.07 -26.17 0.92
CA PHE A 235 -1.06 -25.42 1.47
C PHE A 235 -2.31 -25.60 0.61
N LYS A 236 -3.41 -26.04 1.23
CA LYS A 236 -4.75 -26.13 0.63
C LYS A 236 -5.69 -25.13 1.29
N VAL A 237 -6.59 -24.57 0.50
CA VAL A 237 -7.63 -23.64 0.98
C VAL A 237 -8.99 -24.28 0.70
N SER A 238 -9.86 -24.31 1.71
CA SER A 238 -11.25 -24.76 1.55
C SER A 238 -12.22 -23.76 2.18
N GLY A 239 -13.32 -23.44 1.50
CA GLY A 239 -14.40 -22.61 2.04
C GLY A 239 -15.61 -23.43 2.48
N PHE A 240 -16.36 -22.93 3.46
CA PHE A 240 -17.70 -23.42 3.80
C PHE A 240 -18.60 -22.29 4.31
N GLU A 241 -19.91 -22.41 4.14
CA GLU A 241 -20.89 -21.48 4.71
C GLU A 241 -21.23 -21.87 6.16
N CYS A 242 -21.15 -20.91 7.07
CA CYS A 242 -21.45 -21.11 8.49
C CYS A 242 -22.89 -20.67 8.82
N ASP A 243 -23.71 -21.61 9.24
CA ASP A 243 -25.13 -21.42 9.61
C ASP A 243 -25.36 -21.10 11.10
N HIS A 244 -24.29 -20.91 11.88
CA HIS A 244 -24.35 -20.74 13.33
C HIS A 244 -25.22 -19.55 13.82
N CYS A 245 -25.29 -18.47 13.04
CA CYS A 245 -26.01 -17.26 13.40
C CYS A 245 -26.50 -16.53 12.13
N PRO A 246 -27.35 -15.48 12.26
CA PRO A 246 -27.92 -14.77 11.11
C PRO A 246 -26.90 -14.10 10.16
N ASN A 247 -25.61 -14.08 10.51
CA ASN A 247 -24.56 -13.53 9.65
C ASN A 247 -24.25 -14.39 8.42
N VAL A 248 -24.54 -15.70 8.46
CA VAL A 248 -24.29 -16.68 7.38
C VAL A 248 -22.94 -16.45 6.70
N CYS A 249 -21.87 -16.50 7.49
CA CYS A 249 -20.53 -16.14 7.03
C CYS A 249 -19.95 -17.22 6.08
N GLU A 250 -19.28 -16.79 5.02
CA GLU A 250 -18.34 -17.64 4.27
C GLU A 250 -17.03 -17.75 5.07
N VAL A 251 -16.71 -18.95 5.52
CA VAL A 251 -15.53 -19.24 6.34
C VAL A 251 -14.51 -19.98 5.50
N VAL A 252 -13.28 -19.48 5.51
CA VAL A 252 -12.16 -20.07 4.80
C VAL A 252 -11.25 -20.78 5.79
N GLY A 253 -10.89 -22.02 5.50
CA GLY A 253 -9.86 -22.78 6.22
C GLY A 253 -8.62 -22.98 5.37
N ILE A 254 -7.46 -22.78 5.99
CA ILE A 254 -6.15 -23.10 5.43
C ILE A 254 -5.65 -24.38 6.06
N TYR A 255 -5.22 -25.33 5.23
CA TYR A 255 -4.66 -26.60 5.65
C TYR A 255 -3.22 -26.68 5.18
N LYS A 256 -2.31 -27.02 6.09
CA LYS A 256 -0.92 -27.32 5.80
C LYS A 256 -0.75 -28.83 5.92
N ASP A 257 -0.33 -29.49 4.85
CA ASP A 257 -0.12 -30.94 4.82
C ASP A 257 -1.35 -31.73 5.35
N ASP A 258 -2.54 -31.28 4.91
CA ASP A 258 -3.88 -31.77 5.30
C ASP A 258 -4.30 -31.51 6.78
N GLU A 259 -3.47 -30.84 7.57
CA GLU A 259 -3.82 -30.37 8.92
C GLU A 259 -4.32 -28.91 8.91
N LEU A 260 -5.39 -28.64 9.67
CA LEU A 260 -5.97 -27.30 9.75
C LEU A 260 -5.01 -26.33 10.45
N SER A 261 -4.56 -25.31 9.73
CA SER A 261 -3.61 -24.31 10.22
C SER A 261 -4.30 -23.03 10.70
N ALA A 262 -5.31 -22.55 9.97
CA ALA A 262 -6.07 -21.36 10.36
C ALA A 262 -7.46 -21.29 9.73
N ARG A 263 -8.34 -20.47 10.31
CA ARG A 263 -9.65 -20.10 9.76
C ARG A 263 -9.90 -18.59 9.88
N TRP A 264 -10.65 -18.04 8.92
CA TRP A 264 -11.16 -16.67 8.97
C TRP A 264 -12.48 -16.53 8.20
N GLY A 265 -13.07 -15.34 8.26
CA GLY A 265 -14.30 -14.98 7.51
C GLY A 265 -15.53 -14.85 8.40
N ASP A 266 -15.41 -15.21 9.68
CA ASP A 266 -16.50 -15.16 10.62
C ASP A 266 -16.64 -13.78 11.30
N LYS A 267 -17.89 -13.33 11.43
CA LYS A 267 -18.20 -12.03 12.08
C LYS A 267 -18.31 -12.13 13.59
N CYS A 268 -18.68 -13.30 14.12
CA CYS A 268 -18.98 -13.51 15.53
C CYS A 268 -17.79 -14.03 16.36
N GLY A 269 -16.64 -14.29 15.75
CA GLY A 269 -15.46 -14.83 16.43
C GLY A 269 -15.50 -16.34 16.69
N LYS A 270 -16.52 -17.07 16.21
CA LYS A 270 -16.63 -18.53 16.38
C LYS A 270 -15.46 -19.30 15.73
N TRP A 271 -14.95 -18.81 14.62
CA TRP A 271 -13.92 -19.49 13.84
C TRP A 271 -12.56 -18.79 13.91
N LYS A 272 -12.49 -17.68 14.67
CA LYS A 272 -11.22 -17.13 15.15
C LYS A 272 -10.67 -18.08 16.21
N ASP A 273 -9.79 -18.96 15.77
CA ASP A 273 -8.72 -19.61 16.51
C ASP A 273 -8.63 -21.11 16.22
N LEU A 274 -7.39 -21.53 15.94
CA LEU A 274 -6.87 -22.71 16.61
C LEU A 274 -5.51 -22.50 17.32
N ASN A 275 -4.84 -21.32 17.29
CA ASN A 275 -3.59 -21.11 18.07
C ASN A 275 -2.97 -19.68 18.13
N VAL A 276 -3.68 -18.55 17.93
CA VAL A 276 -3.02 -17.22 17.97
C VAL A 276 -3.61 -16.32 19.06
N GLN A 277 -3.03 -16.38 20.27
CA GLN A 277 -3.31 -15.40 21.32
C GLN A 277 -2.80 -14.01 20.91
N TYR A 278 -3.72 -13.08 20.62
CA TYR A 278 -3.38 -11.66 20.52
C TYR A 278 -3.53 -10.99 21.88
N SER A 279 -2.42 -10.57 22.47
CA SER A 279 -2.40 -9.57 23.54
C SER A 279 -2.77 -8.20 22.95
N PHE A 280 -3.80 -7.57 23.51
CA PHE A 280 -4.24 -6.21 23.19
C PHE A 280 -3.17 -5.18 23.56
#